data_AF-A0A353HBK1-F1
#
_entry.id   AF-A0A353HBK1-F1
#
_cell.length_a   1.000
_cell.length_b   1.000
_cell.length_c   1.000
_cell.angle_alpha   90.00
_cell.angle_beta   90.00
_cell.angle_gamma   90.00
#
_symmetry.space_group_name_H-M   'P 1'
#
loop_
_entity.id
_entity.type
_entity.pdbx_description
1 polymer ?
#
loop_
_entity_poly.entity_id
_entity_poly.type
_entity_poly.pdbx_seq_one_letter_code
_entity_poly.pdbx_strand_id
1 'polypeptide(L)'
;SEEYTAKSVVLYRKAIDGKNYLQEKKEIKRIFNRGDYSKGYLYNQNNLISDKIQSHKGEYFAKITKVTDNFLLCDKTAINGDAFKIIRNETEIGNCVFKDGKYLYNGQIKSGDCLYITKDVSLIEKTLSNKKLLDVYLQIFVTENVVEVIYNGQKFISENIVKPAINSPTTEQDVISCFLKTDAYPFRVKVDFNTFNQNIFIPKSLLNDFRRNVFKNIFYFKQDIKSIKIKDKTLKNKKFYDNNYNIIISSFPVKSAINVIKPNDYGKVKELLEEKDFKNGKSKNYLSEKYLFVPAFLNDRDLSIIENALPYFSGIYADGLSGLVLAKKHNKKLIVGAGLNVFNSVDINVLENDFKDCIIVYSKELSLTEMDEKRIVYGGGNVSIMEFVYCPFKKNCSLCANKNEYVCKDEKFSYVLKRYKLSDCRFVLYNSAVLKSDVKENVLINLVGFDKATALKILEGDYGNLPVNGGRLKKGVL
;
A
#
# COMPACT_ATOMS: atom_id res chain seq x y z
N SER A 1 11.93 3.55 -7.59
CA SER A 1 12.53 4.49 -8.55
C SER A 1 11.96 4.20 -9.94
N GLU A 2 12.12 5.10 -10.91
CA GLU A 2 11.59 4.91 -12.27
C GLU A 2 12.14 3.64 -12.94
N GLU A 3 13.41 3.33 -12.72
CA GLU A 3 14.09 2.18 -13.31
C GLU A 3 13.54 0.86 -12.77
N TYR A 4 13.26 0.81 -11.47
CA TYR A 4 12.64 -0.35 -10.83
C TYR A 4 11.26 -0.61 -11.40
N THR A 5 10.43 0.44 -11.56
CA THR A 5 9.09 0.33 -12.15
C THR A 5 9.18 -0.15 -13.60
N ALA A 6 10.05 0.47 -14.42
CA ALA A 6 10.22 0.10 -15.82
C ALA A 6 10.63 -1.38 -15.97
N LYS A 7 11.63 -1.86 -15.21
CA LYS A 7 12.06 -3.26 -15.28
C LYS A 7 11.04 -4.23 -14.69
N SER A 8 10.34 -3.85 -13.63
CA SER A 8 9.26 -4.66 -13.07
C SER A 8 8.18 -4.92 -14.11
N VAL A 9 7.72 -3.87 -14.81
CA VAL A 9 6.69 -3.99 -15.84
C VAL A 9 7.13 -4.92 -16.98
N VAL A 10 8.36 -4.76 -17.48
CA VAL A 10 8.89 -5.63 -18.55
C VAL A 10 8.99 -7.08 -18.08
N LEU A 11 9.48 -7.32 -16.86
CA LEU A 11 9.59 -8.65 -16.27
C LEU A 11 8.22 -9.32 -16.18
N TYR A 12 7.24 -8.64 -15.55
CA TYR A 12 5.91 -9.21 -15.38
C TYR A 12 5.20 -9.41 -16.72
N ARG A 13 5.35 -8.49 -17.68
CA ARG A 13 4.77 -8.66 -19.01
C ARG A 13 5.35 -9.88 -19.72
N LYS A 14 6.67 -10.05 -19.70
CA LYS A 14 7.31 -11.25 -20.28
C LYS A 14 6.84 -12.53 -19.58
N ALA A 15 6.72 -12.53 -18.26
CA ALA A 15 6.24 -13.68 -17.51
C ALA A 15 4.79 -14.04 -17.87
N ILE A 16 3.90 -13.05 -17.95
CA ILE A 16 2.50 -13.22 -18.38
C ILE A 16 2.42 -13.73 -19.83
N ASP A 17 3.30 -13.22 -20.70
CA ASP A 17 3.40 -13.64 -22.11
C ASP A 17 4.07 -15.01 -22.31
N GLY A 18 4.49 -15.70 -21.24
CA GLY A 18 5.23 -16.97 -21.34
C GLY A 18 6.61 -16.84 -21.99
N LYS A 19 7.17 -15.63 -22.05
CA LYS A 19 8.50 -15.35 -22.64
C LYS A 19 9.60 -15.50 -21.61
N ASN A 20 10.83 -15.79 -22.08
CA ASN A 20 11.99 -15.84 -21.20
C ASN A 20 12.27 -14.46 -20.57
N TYR A 21 12.32 -14.42 -19.24
CA TYR A 21 12.53 -13.23 -18.42
C TYR A 21 13.75 -13.33 -17.49
N LEU A 22 14.66 -14.30 -17.70
CA LEU A 22 15.81 -14.51 -16.81
C LEU A 22 16.75 -13.30 -16.78
N GLN A 23 16.92 -12.62 -17.91
CA GLN A 23 17.74 -11.42 -17.99
C GLN A 23 17.11 -10.27 -17.18
N GLU A 24 15.81 -10.02 -17.36
CA GLU A 24 15.09 -9.00 -16.60
C GLU A 24 15.14 -9.28 -15.09
N LYS A 25 15.07 -10.55 -14.69
CA LYS A 25 15.19 -10.96 -13.29
C LYS A 25 16.57 -10.62 -12.69
N LYS A 26 17.65 -10.73 -13.48
CA LYS A 26 18.99 -10.30 -13.05
C LYS A 26 19.09 -8.78 -12.97
N GLU A 27 18.60 -8.09 -14.00
CA GLU A 27 18.65 -6.63 -14.08
C GLU A 27 17.83 -5.96 -12.95
N ILE A 28 16.63 -6.46 -12.65
CA ILE A 28 15.83 -5.94 -11.53
C ILE A 28 16.49 -6.20 -10.18
N LYS A 29 17.17 -7.36 -10.00
CA LYS A 29 17.96 -7.65 -8.79
C LYS A 29 19.10 -6.65 -8.63
N ARG A 30 19.78 -6.31 -9.73
CA ARG A 30 20.84 -5.29 -9.76
C ARG A 30 20.32 -3.91 -9.39
N ILE A 31 19.14 -3.52 -9.89
CA ILE A 31 18.49 -2.24 -9.56
C ILE A 31 18.05 -2.19 -8.10
N PHE A 32 17.46 -3.29 -7.59
CA PHE A 32 17.00 -3.34 -6.22
C PHE A 32 16.85 -4.78 -5.68
N ASN A 33 17.44 -5.01 -4.52
CA ASN A 33 17.26 -6.20 -3.70
C ASN A 33 17.62 -5.90 -2.23
N ARG A 34 16.84 -6.39 -1.27
CA ARG A 34 17.05 -6.19 0.18
C ARG A 34 17.69 -7.43 0.80
N GLY A 35 19.00 -7.55 0.61
CA GLY A 35 19.75 -8.71 1.07
C GLY A 35 19.47 -9.99 0.28
N ASP A 36 19.38 -9.84 -1.05
CA ASP A 36 19.07 -10.88 -2.03
C ASP A 36 17.58 -11.28 -2.12
N TYR A 37 17.24 -12.09 -3.13
CA TYR A 37 15.90 -12.60 -3.39
C TYR A 37 15.71 -13.95 -2.68
N SER A 38 14.58 -14.10 -2.00
CA SER A 38 14.10 -15.39 -1.53
C SER A 38 13.19 -16.02 -2.57
N LYS A 39 12.87 -17.30 -2.40
CA LYS A 39 11.79 -17.92 -3.19
C LYS A 39 10.42 -17.30 -2.86
N GLY A 40 10.32 -16.52 -1.78
CA GLY A 40 9.10 -15.88 -1.34
C GLY A 40 8.20 -16.80 -0.54
N TYR A 41 7.21 -16.19 0.12
CA TYR A 41 6.28 -16.84 1.05
C TYR A 41 5.53 -18.03 0.47
N LEU A 42 5.35 -18.10 -0.85
CA LEU A 42 4.67 -19.21 -1.51
C LEU A 42 5.47 -20.53 -1.45
N TYR A 43 6.81 -20.45 -1.36
CA TYR A 43 7.68 -21.63 -1.49
C TYR A 43 8.56 -21.88 -0.26
N ASN A 44 8.80 -20.89 0.60
CA ASN A 44 9.49 -21.09 1.88
C ASN A 44 9.02 -20.08 2.95
N GLN A 45 9.23 -20.46 4.21
CA GLN A 45 8.91 -19.62 5.38
C GLN A 45 10.17 -19.14 6.12
N ASN A 46 11.36 -19.53 5.64
CA ASN A 46 12.65 -19.23 6.24
C ASN A 46 13.45 -18.29 5.31
N ASN A 47 14.35 -17.48 5.89
CA ASN A 47 15.26 -16.58 5.16
C ASN A 47 14.53 -15.60 4.22
N LEU A 48 13.39 -15.08 4.69
CA LEU A 48 12.57 -14.11 3.96
C LEU A 48 12.96 -12.66 4.24
N ILE A 49 13.58 -12.43 5.40
CA ILE A 49 14.11 -11.14 5.82
C ILE A 49 15.62 -11.27 5.89
N SER A 50 16.32 -10.32 5.28
CA SER A 50 17.76 -10.16 5.47
C SER A 50 18.01 -9.40 6.76
N ASP A 51 18.60 -10.09 7.74
CA ASP A 51 19.00 -9.54 9.04
C ASP A 51 20.32 -8.77 8.95
N LYS A 52 21.21 -9.12 8.02
CA LYS A 52 22.54 -8.51 7.88
C LYS A 52 22.54 -7.21 7.07
N ILE A 53 21.85 -7.20 5.92
CA ILE A 53 21.76 -6.02 5.03
C ILE A 53 20.29 -5.75 4.71
N GLN A 54 19.70 -4.77 5.37
CA GLN A 54 18.28 -4.42 5.21
C GLN A 54 18.03 -3.44 4.05
N SER A 55 19.06 -2.70 3.64
CA SER A 55 19.02 -1.77 2.52
C SER A 55 19.38 -2.47 1.19
N HIS A 56 19.41 -1.73 0.08
CA HIS A 56 19.75 -2.31 -1.21
C HIS A 56 21.17 -2.91 -1.18
N LYS A 57 21.32 -4.23 -1.36
CA LYS A 57 22.63 -4.90 -1.31
C LYS A 57 23.44 -4.74 -2.61
N GLY A 58 22.78 -4.60 -3.75
CA GLY A 58 23.41 -4.66 -5.06
C GLY A 58 23.61 -6.09 -5.57
N GLU A 59 24.26 -6.23 -6.72
CA GLU A 59 24.68 -7.51 -7.28
C GLU A 59 26.21 -7.64 -7.18
N TYR A 60 26.73 -8.83 -6.88
CA TYR A 60 28.18 -9.06 -6.83
C TYR A 60 28.83 -8.62 -8.14
N PHE A 61 29.80 -7.72 -8.03
CA PHE A 61 30.52 -7.17 -9.16
C PHE A 61 31.92 -7.78 -9.25
N ALA A 62 32.78 -7.53 -8.25
CA ALA A 62 34.18 -7.92 -8.29
C ALA A 62 34.77 -8.09 -6.88
N LYS A 63 35.95 -8.72 -6.80
CA LYS A 63 36.75 -8.79 -5.57
C LYS A 63 37.86 -7.73 -5.63
N ILE A 64 38.09 -7.03 -4.53
CA ILE A 64 39.15 -6.02 -4.44
C ILE A 64 40.50 -6.74 -4.39
N THR A 65 41.36 -6.46 -5.37
CA THR A 65 42.71 -7.05 -5.47
C THR A 65 43.73 -6.25 -4.69
N LYS A 66 43.60 -4.91 -4.70
CA LYS A 66 44.49 -4.00 -3.99
C LYS A 66 43.75 -2.75 -3.50
N VAL A 67 44.14 -2.28 -2.33
CA VAL A 67 43.73 -0.99 -1.76
C VAL A 67 44.93 -0.06 -1.79
N THR A 68 44.72 1.16 -2.28
CA THR A 68 45.67 2.28 -2.17
C THR A 68 45.05 3.37 -1.30
N ASP A 69 45.81 4.41 -0.95
CA ASP A 69 45.30 5.50 -0.10
C ASP A 69 44.08 6.21 -0.69
N ASN A 70 43.94 6.23 -2.02
CA ASN A 70 42.94 7.05 -2.72
C ASN A 70 41.96 6.25 -3.59
N PHE A 71 42.28 5.00 -3.95
CA PHE A 71 41.44 4.19 -4.84
C PHE A 71 41.64 2.68 -4.67
N LEU A 72 40.69 1.92 -5.20
CA LEU A 72 40.71 0.46 -5.24
C LEU A 72 41.10 -0.05 -6.62
N LEU A 73 41.67 -1.25 -6.65
CA LEU A 73 41.84 -2.05 -7.86
C LEU A 73 41.02 -3.33 -7.75
N CYS A 74 40.39 -3.73 -8.85
CA CYS A 74 39.70 -5.01 -9.00
C CYS A 74 39.85 -5.51 -10.45
N ASP A 75 39.40 -6.73 -10.70
CA ASP A 75 39.51 -7.45 -11.97
C ASP A 75 38.46 -7.05 -13.01
N LYS A 76 37.57 -6.10 -12.69
CA LYS A 76 36.54 -5.60 -13.60
C LYS A 76 36.63 -4.11 -13.81
N THR A 77 36.19 -3.69 -14.99
CA THR A 77 36.05 -2.29 -15.37
C THR A 77 34.61 -1.85 -15.22
N ALA A 78 34.41 -0.69 -14.59
CA ALA A 78 33.13 -0.02 -14.45
C ALA A 78 33.11 1.23 -15.34
N ILE A 79 31.96 1.91 -15.41
CA ILE A 79 31.84 3.18 -16.12
C ILE A 79 31.64 4.35 -15.15
N ASN A 80 31.95 5.57 -15.60
CA ASN A 80 31.84 6.75 -14.77
C ASN A 80 30.42 6.91 -14.22
N GLY A 81 30.32 7.03 -12.90
CA GLY A 81 29.05 7.17 -12.18
C GLY A 81 28.45 5.87 -11.65
N ASP A 82 29.03 4.71 -11.98
CA ASP A 82 28.67 3.45 -11.32
C ASP A 82 28.98 3.54 -9.82
N ALA A 83 28.08 3.00 -9.00
CA ALA A 83 28.21 3.02 -7.55
C ALA A 83 28.10 1.61 -6.97
N PHE A 84 28.80 1.41 -5.87
CA PHE A 84 29.01 0.11 -5.26
C PHE A 84 28.89 0.19 -3.74
N LYS A 85 28.42 -0.90 -3.15
CA LYS A 85 28.66 -1.23 -1.75
C LYS A 85 29.87 -2.12 -1.63
N ILE A 86 30.59 -1.99 -0.52
CA ILE A 86 31.71 -2.85 -0.18
C ILE A 86 31.27 -3.75 0.97
N ILE A 87 31.35 -5.06 0.76
CA ILE A 87 30.84 -6.06 1.68
C ILE A 87 31.97 -6.99 2.13
N ARG A 88 32.06 -7.18 3.45
CA ARG A 88 32.94 -8.15 4.12
C ARG A 88 32.09 -9.00 5.07
N ASN A 89 32.19 -10.32 4.99
CA ASN A 89 31.46 -11.25 5.87
C ASN A 89 29.95 -10.95 5.97
N GLU A 90 29.32 -10.64 4.83
CA GLU A 90 27.90 -10.30 4.69
C GLU A 90 27.45 -8.98 5.34
N THR A 91 28.39 -8.15 5.80
CA THR A 91 28.13 -6.82 6.35
C THR A 91 28.66 -5.73 5.42
N GLU A 92 27.92 -4.62 5.30
CA GLU A 92 28.37 -3.43 4.59
C GLU A 92 29.44 -2.71 5.42
N ILE A 93 30.64 -2.52 4.85
CA ILE A 93 31.79 -1.88 5.50
C ILE A 93 32.17 -0.54 4.87
N GLY A 94 31.51 -0.17 3.77
CA GLY A 94 31.80 1.03 3.03
C GLY A 94 31.12 1.08 1.66
N ASN A 95 31.45 2.12 0.91
CA ASN A 95 30.91 2.39 -0.41
C ASN A 95 32.01 2.79 -1.39
N CYS A 96 31.70 2.73 -2.68
CA CYS A 96 32.60 3.11 -3.75
C CYS A 96 31.84 3.71 -4.94
N VAL A 97 32.47 4.64 -5.65
CA VAL A 97 32.00 5.18 -6.93
C VAL A 97 33.14 5.11 -7.94
N PHE A 98 32.84 4.68 -9.17
CA PHE A 98 33.79 4.75 -10.26
C PHE A 98 33.73 6.13 -10.91
N LYS A 99 34.87 6.84 -10.89
CA LYS A 99 34.99 8.19 -11.44
C LYS A 99 36.40 8.41 -11.97
N ASP A 100 36.51 9.02 -13.15
CA ASP A 100 37.77 9.39 -13.80
C ASP A 100 38.74 8.19 -13.91
N GLY A 101 38.19 7.02 -14.24
CA GLY A 101 38.96 5.78 -14.39
C GLY A 101 39.37 5.09 -13.09
N LYS A 102 38.89 5.56 -11.93
CA LYS A 102 39.29 5.07 -10.60
C LYS A 102 38.09 4.69 -9.74
N TYR A 103 38.26 3.64 -8.92
CA TYR A 103 37.32 3.26 -7.87
C TYR A 103 37.61 4.05 -6.60
N LEU A 104 36.92 5.19 -6.42
CA LEU A 104 37.02 6.01 -5.21
C LEU A 104 36.16 5.40 -4.11
N TYR A 105 36.69 5.28 -2.90
CA TYR A 105 36.00 4.55 -1.83
C TYR A 105 35.96 5.34 -0.51
N ASN A 106 35.04 4.92 0.37
CA ASN A 106 34.98 5.34 1.76
C ASN A 106 34.69 4.14 2.65
N GLY A 107 35.36 4.05 3.81
CA GLY A 107 35.23 2.97 4.79
C GLY A 107 36.55 2.26 5.11
N GLN A 108 36.49 1.29 6.03
CA GLN A 108 37.66 0.52 6.48
C GLN A 108 37.91 -0.70 5.57
N ILE A 109 38.39 -0.44 4.36
CA ILE A 109 38.47 -1.40 3.25
C ILE A 109 39.81 -2.14 3.23
N LYS A 110 39.80 -3.42 2.85
CA LYS A 110 40.98 -4.29 2.73
C LYS A 110 40.93 -5.10 1.43
N SER A 111 42.10 -5.54 0.97
CA SER A 111 42.17 -6.52 -0.13
C SER A 111 41.37 -7.76 0.24
N GLY A 112 40.61 -8.27 -0.72
CA GLY A 112 39.72 -9.41 -0.57
C GLY A 112 38.26 -9.08 -0.27
N ASP A 113 37.95 -7.82 0.08
CA ASP A 113 36.56 -7.36 0.20
C ASP A 113 35.84 -7.36 -1.16
N CYS A 114 34.51 -7.44 -1.14
CA CYS A 114 33.71 -7.60 -2.35
C CYS A 114 32.96 -6.31 -2.72
N LEU A 115 33.07 -5.90 -3.98
CA LEU A 115 32.25 -4.84 -4.58
C LEU A 115 30.92 -5.41 -5.04
N TYR A 116 29.83 -4.74 -4.66
CA TYR A 116 28.47 -5.03 -5.11
C TYR A 116 27.91 -3.80 -5.80
N ILE A 117 27.61 -3.89 -7.10
CA ILE A 117 27.07 -2.76 -7.86
C ILE A 117 25.64 -2.46 -7.41
N THR A 118 25.40 -1.22 -7.01
CA THR A 118 24.11 -0.68 -6.56
C THR A 118 23.57 0.41 -7.47
N LYS A 119 24.41 0.97 -8.34
CA LYS A 119 24.02 1.83 -9.45
C LYS A 119 24.82 1.43 -10.68
N ASP A 120 24.10 1.02 -11.72
CA ASP A 120 24.64 0.64 -13.03
C ASP A 120 24.14 1.66 -14.05
N VAL A 121 25.01 2.59 -14.44
CA VAL A 121 24.64 3.73 -15.29
C VAL A 121 24.17 3.26 -16.67
N SER A 122 24.87 2.28 -17.27
CA SER A 122 24.49 1.74 -18.58
C SER A 122 23.12 1.06 -18.54
N LEU A 123 22.84 0.31 -17.48
CA LEU A 123 21.54 -0.32 -17.30
C LEU A 123 20.43 0.74 -17.12
N ILE A 124 20.69 1.79 -16.33
CA ILE A 124 19.73 2.89 -16.13
C ILE A 124 19.43 3.57 -17.46
N GLU A 125 20.46 3.98 -18.21
CA GLU A 125 20.30 4.63 -19.52
C GLU A 125 19.53 3.75 -20.50
N LYS A 126 19.90 2.46 -20.62
CA LYS A 126 19.18 1.49 -21.46
C LYS A 126 17.72 1.30 -21.02
N THR A 127 17.45 1.37 -19.72
CA THR A 127 16.11 1.18 -19.17
C THR A 127 15.21 2.38 -19.46
N LEU A 128 15.76 3.58 -19.33
CA LEU A 128 15.03 4.84 -19.45
C LEU A 128 15.03 5.41 -20.87
N SER A 129 15.85 4.89 -21.78
CA SER A 129 15.89 5.31 -23.19
C SER A 129 14.62 4.94 -23.95
N ASN A 130 13.99 3.81 -23.60
CA ASN A 130 12.77 3.34 -24.24
C ASN A 130 11.52 4.06 -23.69
N LYS A 131 11.35 5.31 -24.09
CA LYS A 131 10.12 6.07 -23.81
C LYS A 131 9.09 5.84 -24.92
N LYS A 132 7.91 5.34 -24.56
CA LYS A 132 6.77 5.31 -25.46
C LYS A 132 6.16 6.72 -25.52
N LEU A 133 6.64 7.52 -26.47
CA LEU A 133 6.14 8.87 -26.73
C LEU A 133 4.96 8.82 -27.71
N LEU A 134 4.02 9.73 -27.54
CA LEU A 134 2.91 9.98 -28.44
C LEU A 134 3.26 11.17 -29.33
N ASP A 135 3.25 10.99 -30.65
CA ASP A 135 3.49 12.08 -31.57
C ASP A 135 2.33 13.10 -31.53
N VAL A 136 2.67 14.38 -31.40
CA VAL A 136 1.74 15.52 -31.33
C VAL A 136 2.21 16.58 -32.31
N TYR A 137 1.35 16.93 -33.26
CA TYR A 137 1.60 17.99 -34.23
C TYR A 137 0.73 19.19 -33.86
N LEU A 138 1.36 20.31 -33.54
CA LEU A 138 0.69 21.55 -33.14
C LEU A 138 0.86 22.59 -34.23
N GLN A 139 -0.22 23.30 -34.57
CA GLN A 139 -0.14 24.54 -35.32
C GLN A 139 -0.35 25.69 -34.34
N ILE A 140 0.61 26.59 -34.24
CA ILE A 140 0.60 27.69 -33.29
C ILE A 140 0.46 28.99 -34.06
N PHE A 141 -0.56 29.77 -33.73
CA PHE A 141 -0.82 31.08 -34.28
C PHE A 141 -0.75 32.11 -33.17
N VAL A 142 0.16 33.07 -33.28
CA VAL A 142 0.17 34.23 -32.39
C VAL A 142 -0.57 35.35 -33.09
N THR A 143 -1.60 35.87 -32.42
CA THR A 143 -2.42 37.01 -32.86
C THR A 143 -2.14 38.22 -31.96
N GLU A 144 -2.82 39.33 -32.21
CA GLU A 144 -2.62 40.59 -31.47
C GLU A 144 -2.74 40.45 -29.96
N ASN A 145 -3.64 39.60 -29.48
CA ASN A 145 -3.94 39.48 -28.06
C ASN A 145 -3.66 38.08 -27.50
N VAL A 146 -3.74 37.03 -28.32
CA VAL A 146 -3.74 35.65 -27.85
C VAL A 146 -2.79 34.75 -28.63
N VAL A 147 -2.37 33.67 -27.98
CA VAL A 147 -1.73 32.51 -28.59
C VAL A 147 -2.79 31.44 -28.82
N GLU A 148 -2.92 31.02 -30.05
CA GLU A 148 -3.81 29.95 -30.48
C GLU A 148 -2.99 28.70 -30.81
N VAL A 149 -3.45 27.55 -30.36
CA VAL A 149 -2.84 26.24 -30.67
C VAL A 149 -3.93 25.34 -31.25
N ILE A 150 -3.67 24.80 -32.44
CA ILE A 150 -4.55 23.84 -33.11
C ILE A 150 -3.90 22.47 -33.06
N TYR A 151 -4.69 21.47 -32.65
CA TYR A 151 -4.32 20.07 -32.62
C TYR A 151 -5.48 19.24 -33.16
N ASN A 152 -5.28 18.49 -34.26
CA ASN A 152 -6.33 17.66 -34.89
C ASN A 152 -7.67 18.39 -35.11
N GLY A 153 -7.62 19.67 -35.52
CA GLY A 153 -8.81 20.51 -35.72
C GLY A 153 -9.43 21.09 -34.44
N GLN A 154 -8.95 20.72 -33.25
CA GLN A 154 -9.34 21.33 -31.99
C GLN A 154 -8.49 22.57 -31.72
N LYS A 155 -9.16 23.67 -31.37
CA LYS A 155 -8.55 24.98 -31.11
C LYS A 155 -8.47 25.26 -29.60
N PHE A 156 -7.28 25.62 -29.14
CA PHE A 156 -7.01 26.09 -27.79
C PHE A 156 -6.56 27.55 -27.87
N ILE A 157 -7.14 28.41 -27.03
CA ILE A 157 -6.88 29.85 -27.07
C ILE A 157 -6.42 30.28 -25.68
N SER A 158 -5.32 31.01 -25.61
CA SER A 158 -4.85 31.59 -24.36
C SER A 158 -5.75 32.73 -23.91
N GLU A 159 -5.57 33.18 -22.67
CA GLU A 159 -6.04 34.52 -22.28
C GLU A 159 -5.28 35.61 -23.06
N ASN A 160 -5.65 36.88 -22.85
CA ASN A 160 -5.00 38.03 -23.48
C ASN A 160 -3.57 38.25 -22.94
N ILE A 161 -2.64 37.42 -23.39
CA ILE A 161 -1.26 37.34 -22.89
C ILE A 161 -0.24 38.00 -23.83
N VAL A 162 -0.63 38.33 -25.06
CA VAL A 162 0.24 39.00 -26.05
C VAL A 162 0.19 40.50 -25.84
N LYS A 163 1.35 41.15 -25.82
CA LYS A 163 1.50 42.60 -25.65
C LYS A 163 2.48 43.16 -26.68
N PRO A 164 2.48 44.47 -26.97
CA PRO A 164 3.55 45.11 -27.74
C PRO A 164 4.91 44.97 -27.03
N ALA A 165 5.96 44.66 -27.78
CA ALA A 165 7.32 44.60 -27.25
C ALA A 165 7.88 46.03 -27.03
N ILE A 166 8.46 46.29 -25.85
CA ILE A 166 9.13 47.56 -25.55
C ILE A 166 10.66 47.39 -25.69
N ASN A 167 11.26 46.41 -24.98
CA ASN A 167 12.73 46.20 -24.98
C ASN A 167 13.17 44.76 -25.28
N SER A 168 12.23 43.81 -25.36
CA SER A 168 12.55 42.38 -25.49
C SER A 168 11.41 41.65 -26.21
N PRO A 169 11.45 41.59 -27.56
CA PRO A 169 10.44 40.86 -28.31
C PRO A 169 10.55 39.35 -28.06
N THR A 170 9.42 38.66 -28.02
CA THR A 170 9.31 37.20 -28.01
C THR A 170 9.53 36.68 -29.41
N THR A 171 10.53 35.81 -29.58
CA THR A 171 10.86 35.21 -30.86
C THR A 171 10.04 33.96 -31.13
N GLU A 172 9.99 33.53 -32.39
CA GLU A 172 9.47 32.21 -32.78
C GLU A 172 10.12 31.09 -31.96
N GLN A 173 11.45 31.12 -31.80
CA GLN A 173 12.17 30.09 -31.04
C GLN A 173 11.79 30.07 -29.56
N ASP A 174 11.45 31.22 -28.96
CA ASP A 174 10.96 31.27 -27.58
C ASP A 174 9.63 30.50 -27.43
N VAL A 175 8.73 30.65 -28.40
CA VAL A 175 7.43 29.96 -28.40
C VAL A 175 7.59 28.48 -28.70
N ILE A 176 8.33 28.14 -29.76
CA ILE A 176 8.58 26.73 -30.12
C ILE A 176 9.29 26.00 -28.98
N SER A 177 10.37 26.57 -28.42
CA SER A 177 11.10 25.94 -27.31
C SER A 177 10.25 25.80 -26.05
N CYS A 178 9.25 26.66 -25.84
CA CYS A 178 8.25 26.47 -24.80
C CYS A 178 7.46 25.18 -25.06
N PHE A 179 6.84 25.03 -26.23
CA PHE A 179 6.00 23.87 -26.55
C PHE A 179 6.78 22.57 -26.79
N LEU A 180 8.10 22.61 -27.02
CA LEU A 180 8.93 21.40 -27.05
C LEU A 180 9.20 20.81 -25.66
N LYS A 181 8.98 21.57 -24.57
CA LYS A 181 9.15 21.08 -23.19
C LYS A 181 8.03 20.11 -22.84
N THR A 182 8.38 18.84 -22.61
CA THR A 182 7.44 17.73 -22.36
C THR A 182 7.79 17.05 -21.04
N ASP A 183 7.41 17.72 -19.94
CA ASP A 183 7.87 17.36 -18.60
C ASP A 183 6.88 16.39 -17.91
N ALA A 184 5.58 16.61 -18.12
CA ALA A 184 4.50 15.90 -17.42
C ALA A 184 3.78 14.83 -18.27
N TYR A 185 3.85 14.95 -19.60
CA TYR A 185 3.12 14.09 -20.54
C TYR A 185 4.08 13.48 -21.55
N PRO A 186 3.87 12.21 -21.97
CA PRO A 186 4.79 11.48 -22.83
C PRO A 186 4.61 11.89 -24.30
N PHE A 187 4.84 13.16 -24.65
CA PHE A 187 4.67 13.66 -26.00
C PHE A 187 5.99 13.78 -26.76
N ARG A 188 5.94 13.52 -28.07
CA ARG A 188 6.92 14.00 -29.03
C ARG A 188 6.26 15.09 -29.86
N VAL A 189 6.62 16.33 -29.58
CA VAL A 189 5.95 17.50 -30.16
C VAL A 189 6.66 17.95 -31.43
N LYS A 190 5.89 18.23 -32.46
CA LYS A 190 6.30 18.97 -33.66
C LYS A 190 5.41 20.20 -33.77
N VAL A 191 6.00 21.33 -34.12
CA VAL A 191 5.33 22.63 -34.15
C VAL A 191 5.44 23.21 -35.54
N ASP A 192 4.32 23.68 -36.05
CA ASP A 192 4.21 24.64 -37.15
C ASP A 192 3.81 25.98 -36.53
N PHE A 193 4.54 27.07 -36.84
CA PHE A 193 4.41 28.35 -36.14
C PHE A 193 4.13 29.48 -37.12
N ASN A 194 3.15 30.32 -36.77
CA ASN A 194 2.81 31.54 -37.48
C ASN A 194 2.56 32.69 -36.49
N THR A 195 2.97 33.90 -36.85
CA THR A 195 2.72 35.11 -36.05
C THR A 195 2.19 36.24 -36.93
N PHE A 196 1.27 37.04 -36.41
CA PHE A 196 0.76 38.23 -37.08
C PHE A 196 1.79 39.39 -37.10
N ASN A 197 2.74 39.41 -36.15
CA ASN A 197 3.73 40.47 -36.00
C ASN A 197 4.98 39.95 -35.26
N GLN A 198 6.15 40.55 -35.53
CA GLN A 198 7.42 40.23 -34.89
C GLN A 198 7.70 41.10 -33.63
N ASN A 199 6.99 42.22 -33.44
CA ASN A 199 7.19 43.15 -32.32
C ASN A 199 6.25 42.91 -31.14
N ILE A 200 6.21 41.66 -30.66
CA ILE A 200 5.32 41.23 -29.57
C ILE A 200 6.09 40.73 -28.36
N PHE A 201 5.49 40.78 -27.19
CA PHE A 201 6.01 40.26 -25.93
C PHE A 201 4.96 39.36 -25.26
N ILE A 202 5.39 38.15 -24.91
CA ILE A 202 4.59 37.17 -24.18
C ILE A 202 5.33 36.81 -22.89
N PRO A 203 4.73 37.02 -21.71
CA PRO A 203 5.31 36.59 -20.45
C PRO A 203 5.55 35.07 -20.43
N LYS A 204 6.80 34.65 -20.17
CA LYS A 204 7.19 33.22 -20.15
C LYS A 204 6.35 32.38 -19.19
N SER A 205 5.93 32.93 -18.05
CA SER A 205 5.06 32.23 -17.09
C SER A 205 3.71 31.87 -17.71
N LEU A 206 3.02 32.86 -18.29
CA LEU A 206 1.71 32.69 -18.91
C LEU A 206 1.75 31.75 -20.11
N LEU A 207 2.80 31.84 -20.93
CA LEU A 207 2.99 30.91 -22.04
C LEU A 207 3.21 29.46 -21.57
N ASN A 208 3.95 29.28 -20.46
CA ASN A 208 4.14 27.96 -19.85
C ASN A 208 2.85 27.42 -19.23
N ASP A 209 2.04 28.26 -18.58
CA ASP A 209 0.73 27.88 -18.04
C ASP A 209 -0.21 27.43 -19.16
N PHE A 210 -0.26 28.20 -20.25
CA PHE A 210 -1.04 27.86 -21.41
C PHE A 210 -0.59 26.54 -22.04
N ARG A 211 0.73 26.33 -22.26
CA ARG A 211 1.28 25.04 -22.71
C ARG A 211 0.83 23.88 -21.82
N ARG A 212 0.95 24.02 -20.48
CA ARG A 212 0.56 22.95 -19.53
C ARG A 212 -0.92 22.61 -19.67
N ASN A 213 -1.77 23.63 -19.84
CA ASN A 213 -3.20 23.45 -20.07
C ASN A 213 -3.49 22.72 -21.40
N VAL A 214 -2.86 23.15 -22.50
CA VAL A 214 -2.98 22.49 -23.80
C VAL A 214 -2.59 21.01 -23.71
N PHE A 215 -1.43 20.70 -23.12
CA PHE A 215 -0.95 19.31 -23.02
C PHE A 215 -1.81 18.44 -22.10
N LYS A 216 -2.33 19.00 -21.01
CA LYS A 216 -3.31 18.32 -20.17
C LYS A 216 -4.53 17.91 -21.00
N ASN A 217 -5.11 18.86 -21.73
CA ASN A 217 -6.30 18.58 -22.54
C ASN A 217 -6.00 17.56 -23.65
N ILE A 218 -4.90 17.71 -24.39
CA ILE A 218 -4.51 16.75 -25.43
C ILE A 218 -4.34 15.34 -24.83
N PHE A 219 -3.71 15.20 -23.66
CA PHE A 219 -3.46 13.89 -23.06
C PHE A 219 -4.74 13.17 -22.64
N TYR A 220 -5.67 13.89 -22.01
CA TYR A 220 -6.96 13.33 -21.60
C TYR A 220 -7.95 13.17 -22.76
N PHE A 221 -7.80 13.95 -23.83
CA PHE A 221 -8.65 13.85 -25.03
C PHE A 221 -8.20 12.74 -26.00
N LYS A 222 -6.88 12.57 -26.22
CA LYS A 222 -6.31 11.59 -27.16
C LYS A 222 -6.40 10.16 -26.66
N GLN A 223 -6.49 9.99 -25.35
CA GLN A 223 -6.93 8.72 -24.83
C GLN A 223 -8.45 8.68 -25.03
N ASP A 224 -8.92 7.79 -25.90
CA ASP A 224 -10.16 7.03 -25.66
C ASP A 224 -10.03 6.23 -24.33
N ILE A 225 -9.51 6.82 -23.25
CA ILE A 225 -10.11 6.63 -21.96
C ILE A 225 -11.54 7.04 -22.23
N LYS A 226 -12.38 6.06 -22.62
CA LYS A 226 -13.73 5.99 -22.08
C LYS A 226 -13.51 6.47 -20.67
N SER A 227 -13.98 7.68 -20.35
CA SER A 227 -14.15 7.99 -18.96
C SER A 227 -14.84 6.75 -18.47
N ILE A 228 -14.13 5.96 -17.66
CA ILE A 228 -14.83 5.14 -16.71
C ILE A 228 -15.40 6.29 -15.89
N LYS A 229 -16.57 6.79 -16.32
CA LYS A 229 -17.60 7.16 -15.40
C LYS A 229 -17.61 5.91 -14.57
N ILE A 230 -16.85 5.98 -13.47
CA ILE A 230 -17.16 5.22 -12.30
C ILE A 230 -18.59 5.68 -12.17
N LYS A 231 -19.51 4.89 -12.71
CA LYS A 231 -20.84 4.86 -12.21
C LYS A 231 -20.53 4.36 -10.81
N ASP A 232 -20.17 5.30 -9.92
CA ASP A 232 -20.93 5.39 -8.70
C ASP A 232 -22.34 5.37 -9.24
N LYS A 233 -22.85 4.13 -9.33
CA LYS A 233 -24.25 3.94 -9.12
C LYS A 233 -24.38 4.64 -7.78
N THR A 234 -24.86 5.87 -7.83
CA THR A 234 -25.68 6.44 -6.78
C THR A 234 -26.80 5.41 -6.69
N LEU A 235 -26.51 4.35 -5.94
CA LEU A 235 -27.50 3.43 -5.48
C LEU A 235 -28.39 4.38 -4.71
N LYS A 236 -29.61 4.58 -5.21
CA LYS A 236 -30.64 5.16 -4.37
C LYS A 236 -30.60 4.30 -3.11
N ASN A 237 -30.12 4.87 -2.01
CA ASN A 237 -29.97 4.17 -0.75
C ASN A 237 -31.33 3.57 -0.44
N LYS A 238 -31.50 2.27 -0.73
CA LYS A 238 -32.66 1.56 -0.23
C LYS A 238 -32.51 1.65 1.29
N LYS A 239 -33.57 2.10 1.96
CA LYS A 239 -33.62 2.01 3.42
C LYS A 239 -33.39 0.53 3.77
N PHE A 240 -32.23 0.22 4.32
CA PHE A 240 -31.88 -1.10 4.80
C PHE A 240 -31.73 -1.00 6.30
N TYR A 241 -32.56 -1.79 7.00
CA TYR A 241 -32.61 -2.10 8.43
C TYR A 241 -32.64 -0.91 9.41
N ASP A 242 -33.76 -0.73 10.10
CA ASP A 242 -33.94 0.18 11.26
C ASP A 242 -33.22 -0.33 12.54
N ASN A 243 -32.20 -1.18 12.40
CA ASN A 243 -31.56 -1.84 13.54
C ASN A 243 -30.21 -1.19 13.85
N ASN A 244 -30.09 -0.63 15.05
CA ASN A 244 -28.81 -0.15 15.59
C ASN A 244 -27.94 -1.35 15.98
N TYR A 245 -26.92 -1.65 15.17
CA TYR A 245 -26.03 -2.78 15.41
C TYR A 245 -24.74 -2.35 16.11
N ASN A 246 -24.56 -2.77 17.36
CA ASN A 246 -23.27 -2.63 18.04
C ASN A 246 -22.55 -3.98 18.03
N ILE A 247 -21.42 -4.04 17.33
CA ILE A 247 -20.60 -5.24 17.16
C ILE A 247 -19.41 -5.15 18.12
N ILE A 248 -19.25 -6.17 18.97
CA ILE A 248 -18.09 -6.26 19.87
C ILE A 248 -17.19 -7.41 19.45
N ILE A 249 -15.93 -7.12 19.13
CA ILE A 249 -14.89 -8.13 18.95
C ILE A 249 -14.16 -8.33 20.28
N SER A 250 -14.09 -9.56 20.78
CA SER A 250 -13.42 -9.88 22.04
C SER A 250 -13.01 -11.35 22.13
N SER A 251 -12.18 -11.71 23.11
CA SER A 251 -11.76 -13.09 23.37
C SER A 251 -12.55 -13.76 24.50
N PHE A 252 -13.56 -13.08 25.03
CA PHE A 252 -14.41 -13.48 26.16
C PHE A 252 -15.84 -12.98 25.92
N PRO A 253 -16.87 -13.43 26.65
CA PRO A 253 -18.24 -13.02 26.37
C PRO A 253 -18.51 -11.61 26.89
N VAL A 254 -19.21 -10.81 26.09
CA VAL A 254 -19.62 -9.45 26.43
C VAL A 254 -21.12 -9.30 26.16
N LYS A 255 -21.80 -8.49 26.98
CA LYS A 255 -23.20 -8.14 26.74
C LYS A 255 -23.30 -7.18 25.55
N SER A 256 -23.74 -7.67 24.39
CA SER A 256 -23.95 -6.88 23.18
C SER A 256 -24.97 -7.54 22.26
N ALA A 257 -25.43 -6.81 21.24
CA ALA A 257 -26.32 -7.35 20.21
C ALA A 257 -25.60 -8.42 19.36
N ILE A 258 -24.36 -8.12 18.95
CA ILE A 258 -23.54 -9.01 18.12
C ILE A 258 -22.16 -9.19 18.75
N ASN A 259 -21.84 -10.44 19.08
CA ASN A 259 -20.55 -10.81 19.65
C ASN A 259 -19.69 -11.53 18.61
N VAL A 260 -18.58 -10.91 18.24
CA VAL A 260 -17.53 -11.53 17.43
C VAL A 260 -16.45 -12.07 18.36
N ILE A 261 -16.31 -13.38 18.43
CA ILE A 261 -15.32 -14.04 19.28
C ILE A 261 -14.04 -14.25 18.50
N LYS A 262 -12.94 -13.69 19.00
CA LYS A 262 -11.57 -13.94 18.54
C LYS A 262 -10.82 -14.78 19.59
N PRO A 263 -10.81 -16.11 19.46
CA PRO A 263 -10.08 -16.98 20.38
C PRO A 263 -8.59 -16.68 20.39
N ASN A 264 -7.97 -16.79 21.57
CA ASN A 264 -6.51 -16.82 21.69
C ASN A 264 -5.92 -18.17 21.21
N ASP A 265 -6.73 -19.22 21.23
CA ASP A 265 -6.40 -20.55 20.71
C ASP A 265 -7.62 -21.14 20.01
N TYR A 266 -7.56 -21.21 18.68
CA TYR A 266 -8.68 -21.69 17.86
C TYR A 266 -8.86 -23.20 17.94
N GLY A 267 -7.82 -23.96 18.34
CA GLY A 267 -7.94 -25.39 18.60
C GLY A 267 -8.74 -25.71 19.87
N LYS A 268 -8.98 -24.70 20.72
CA LYS A 268 -9.64 -24.85 22.04
C LYS A 268 -10.96 -24.09 22.13
N VAL A 269 -11.60 -23.78 21.01
CA VAL A 269 -12.89 -23.06 20.97
C VAL A 269 -13.95 -23.73 21.83
N LYS A 270 -14.04 -25.07 21.80
CA LYS A 270 -15.01 -25.81 22.61
C LYS A 270 -14.78 -25.57 24.11
N GLU A 271 -13.53 -25.70 24.58
CA GLU A 271 -13.15 -25.44 25.97
C GLU A 271 -13.51 -24.01 26.38
N LEU A 272 -13.14 -23.01 25.56
CA LEU A 272 -13.44 -21.59 25.78
C LEU A 272 -14.94 -21.35 25.97
N LEU A 273 -15.77 -21.90 25.07
CA LEU A 273 -17.22 -21.71 25.11
C LEU A 273 -17.90 -22.47 26.26
N GLU A 274 -17.22 -23.45 26.86
CA GLU A 274 -17.70 -24.19 28.01
C GLU A 274 -17.34 -23.54 29.35
N GLU A 275 -16.53 -22.48 29.36
CA GLU A 275 -16.22 -21.71 30.57
C GLU A 275 -17.48 -21.09 31.19
N LYS A 276 -17.47 -20.92 32.53
CA LYS A 276 -18.62 -20.38 33.29
C LYS A 276 -19.10 -19.04 32.75
N ASP A 277 -18.18 -18.17 32.35
CA ASP A 277 -18.50 -16.86 31.79
C ASP A 277 -19.31 -16.95 30.49
N PHE A 278 -19.04 -17.94 29.63
CA PHE A 278 -19.81 -18.17 28.41
C PHE A 278 -21.13 -18.93 28.67
N LYS A 279 -21.17 -19.78 29.70
CA LYS A 279 -22.36 -20.56 30.10
C LYS A 279 -23.39 -19.75 30.90
N ASN A 280 -22.96 -18.82 31.75
CA ASN A 280 -23.82 -18.00 32.61
C ASN A 280 -24.51 -16.85 31.85
N GLY A 281 -24.17 -16.61 30.59
CA GLY A 281 -24.92 -15.75 29.67
C GLY A 281 -26.34 -16.23 29.33
N LYS A 282 -26.88 -17.23 30.02
CA LYS A 282 -28.23 -17.80 29.84
C LYS A 282 -29.36 -16.99 30.51
N SER A 283 -29.20 -15.68 30.66
CA SER A 283 -30.36 -14.84 30.98
C SER A 283 -31.22 -14.71 29.71
N LYS A 284 -32.53 -14.83 29.84
CA LYS A 284 -33.53 -14.83 28.75
C LYS A 284 -33.53 -13.58 27.83
N ASN A 285 -32.61 -12.62 28.04
CA ASN A 285 -32.37 -11.43 27.22
C ASN A 285 -31.04 -11.44 26.43
N TYR A 286 -30.32 -12.56 26.35
CA TYR A 286 -28.98 -12.69 25.75
C TYR A 286 -28.95 -13.58 24.47
N LEU A 287 -29.86 -13.34 23.53
CA LEU A 287 -29.81 -13.95 22.18
C LEU A 287 -28.73 -13.29 21.30
N SER A 288 -27.50 -13.09 21.79
CA SER A 288 -26.45 -12.50 20.95
C SER A 288 -25.96 -13.56 19.96
N GLU A 289 -26.23 -13.35 18.67
CA GLU A 289 -25.61 -14.14 17.62
C GLU A 289 -24.09 -14.10 17.78
N LYS A 290 -23.46 -15.27 17.89
CA LYS A 290 -22.01 -15.40 18.03
C LYS A 290 -21.40 -15.62 16.66
N TYR A 291 -20.43 -14.79 16.32
CA TYR A 291 -19.66 -14.89 15.09
C TYR A 291 -18.23 -15.29 15.43
N LEU A 292 -17.65 -16.22 14.67
CA LEU A 292 -16.23 -16.53 14.78
C LEU A 292 -15.43 -15.48 14.00
N PHE A 293 -14.46 -14.83 14.64
CA PHE A 293 -13.47 -14.04 13.93
C PHE A 293 -12.60 -14.97 13.07
N VAL A 294 -12.59 -14.76 11.76
CA VAL A 294 -11.75 -15.52 10.82
C VAL A 294 -10.63 -14.61 10.29
N PRO A 295 -9.36 -14.94 10.57
CA PRO A 295 -8.20 -14.19 10.08
C PRO A 295 -8.16 -14.05 8.55
N ALA A 296 -7.49 -13.02 8.05
CA ALA A 296 -7.47 -12.70 6.62
C ALA A 296 -6.84 -13.80 5.75
N PHE A 297 -5.75 -14.40 6.26
CA PHE A 297 -4.97 -15.42 5.56
C PHE A 297 -5.10 -16.76 6.25
N LEU A 298 -5.41 -17.84 5.54
CA LEU A 298 -5.49 -19.20 6.07
C LEU A 298 -4.73 -20.16 5.15
N ASN A 299 -4.00 -21.12 5.72
CA ASN A 299 -3.52 -22.29 5.00
C ASN A 299 -4.44 -23.50 5.24
N ASP A 300 -4.20 -24.63 4.59
CA ASP A 300 -5.07 -25.82 4.69
C ASP A 300 -5.21 -26.38 6.12
N ARG A 301 -4.13 -26.30 6.93
CA ARG A 301 -4.17 -26.71 8.34
C ARG A 301 -4.99 -25.74 9.18
N ASP A 302 -4.90 -24.44 8.89
CA ASP A 302 -5.73 -23.42 9.53
C ASP A 302 -7.20 -23.60 9.19
N LEU A 303 -7.52 -23.86 7.91
CA LEU A 303 -8.88 -24.11 7.45
C LEU A 303 -9.52 -25.25 8.23
N SER A 304 -8.81 -26.37 8.40
CA SER A 304 -9.30 -27.52 9.16
C SER A 304 -9.67 -27.17 10.61
N ILE A 305 -8.85 -26.33 11.28
CA ILE A 305 -9.12 -25.89 12.65
C ILE A 305 -10.33 -24.96 12.70
N ILE A 306 -10.42 -24.00 11.77
CA ILE A 306 -11.57 -23.09 11.69
C ILE A 306 -12.86 -23.86 11.43
N GLU A 307 -12.87 -24.79 10.47
CA GLU A 307 -14.05 -25.59 10.12
C GLU A 307 -14.56 -26.42 11.30
N ASN A 308 -13.67 -26.95 12.14
CA ASN A 308 -14.04 -27.64 13.37
C ASN A 308 -14.66 -26.72 14.43
N ALA A 309 -14.32 -25.43 14.42
CA ALA A 309 -14.87 -24.43 15.33
C ALA A 309 -16.23 -23.85 14.85
N LEU A 310 -16.47 -23.80 13.54
CA LEU A 310 -17.67 -23.20 12.94
C LEU A 310 -19.02 -23.73 13.47
N PRO A 311 -19.19 -25.02 13.85
CA PRO A 311 -20.45 -25.51 14.40
C PRO A 311 -20.92 -24.76 15.66
N TYR A 312 -20.01 -24.14 16.41
CA TYR A 312 -20.34 -23.40 17.64
C TYR A 312 -20.81 -21.96 17.42
N PHE A 313 -20.78 -21.47 16.18
CA PHE A 313 -21.09 -20.08 15.84
C PHE A 313 -22.23 -19.96 14.83
N SER A 314 -23.04 -18.91 14.99
CA SER A 314 -24.11 -18.56 14.06
C SER A 314 -23.57 -18.03 12.73
N GLY A 315 -22.38 -17.42 12.76
CA GLY A 315 -21.79 -16.80 11.59
C GLY A 315 -20.27 -16.62 11.66
N ILE A 316 -19.74 -15.98 10.63
CA ILE A 316 -18.32 -15.64 10.46
C ILE A 316 -18.18 -14.13 10.39
N TYR A 317 -17.20 -13.60 11.11
CA TYR A 317 -16.64 -12.28 10.86
C TYR A 317 -15.39 -12.47 9.99
N ALA A 318 -15.39 -11.96 8.77
CA ALA A 318 -14.33 -12.19 7.79
C ALA A 318 -13.46 -10.95 7.58
N ASP A 319 -12.19 -11.01 7.94
CA ASP A 319 -11.21 -9.95 7.64
C ASP A 319 -10.44 -10.20 6.33
N GLY A 320 -10.80 -11.24 5.56
CA GLY A 320 -10.21 -11.53 4.25
C GLY A 320 -11.04 -12.52 3.44
N LEU A 321 -10.62 -12.75 2.18
CA LEU A 321 -11.37 -13.56 1.22
C LEU A 321 -11.62 -15.00 1.69
N SER A 322 -10.69 -15.58 2.46
CA SER A 322 -10.84 -16.92 3.03
C SER A 322 -12.11 -17.05 3.89
N GLY A 323 -12.46 -16.01 4.65
CA GLY A 323 -13.66 -15.99 5.47
C GLY A 323 -14.95 -15.91 4.63
N LEU A 324 -14.93 -15.18 3.51
CA LEU A 324 -16.05 -15.12 2.55
C LEU A 324 -16.32 -16.50 1.95
N VAL A 325 -15.25 -17.19 1.51
CA VAL A 325 -15.33 -18.54 0.95
C VAL A 325 -15.89 -19.53 1.97
N LEU A 326 -15.41 -19.47 3.22
CA LEU A 326 -15.91 -20.33 4.30
C LEU A 326 -17.39 -20.05 4.61
N ALA A 327 -17.81 -18.78 4.65
CA ALA A 327 -19.19 -18.42 4.91
C ALA A 327 -20.13 -18.99 3.85
N LYS A 328 -19.74 -18.89 2.56
CA LYS A 328 -20.48 -19.48 1.45
C LYS A 328 -20.51 -21.00 1.51
N LYS A 329 -19.35 -21.65 1.72
CA LYS A 329 -19.20 -23.11 1.78
C LYS A 329 -20.07 -23.74 2.87
N HIS A 330 -20.14 -23.10 4.04
CA HIS A 330 -20.84 -23.63 5.22
C HIS A 330 -22.20 -22.98 5.48
N ASN A 331 -22.69 -22.16 4.54
CA ASN A 331 -23.95 -21.42 4.66
C ASN A 331 -24.09 -20.66 6.00
N LYS A 332 -23.03 -19.97 6.40
CA LYS A 332 -22.96 -19.20 7.65
C LYS A 332 -23.34 -17.74 7.40
N LYS A 333 -23.98 -17.10 8.39
CA LYS A 333 -24.16 -15.64 8.37
C LYS A 333 -22.81 -14.94 8.28
N LEU A 334 -22.77 -13.78 7.64
CA LEU A 334 -21.52 -13.09 7.35
C LEU A 334 -21.53 -11.66 7.89
N ILE A 335 -20.49 -11.33 8.66
CA ILE A 335 -20.04 -9.96 8.88
C ILE A 335 -18.79 -9.77 8.03
N VAL A 336 -18.86 -8.87 7.06
CA VAL A 336 -17.71 -8.39 6.29
C VAL A 336 -16.93 -7.45 7.20
N GLY A 337 -15.78 -7.92 7.67
CA GLY A 337 -14.96 -7.24 8.64
C GLY A 337 -14.13 -6.11 8.05
N ALA A 338 -13.62 -5.24 8.92
CA ALA A 338 -12.82 -4.08 8.53
C ALA A 338 -11.50 -4.46 7.81
N GLY A 339 -11.02 -5.70 7.92
CA GLY A 339 -9.83 -6.17 7.21
C GLY A 339 -10.04 -6.39 5.70
N LEU A 340 -11.29 -6.55 5.24
CA LEU A 340 -11.62 -6.61 3.82
C LEU A 340 -11.55 -5.24 3.13
N ASN A 341 -11.39 -4.16 3.91
CA ASN A 341 -11.18 -2.81 3.41
C ASN A 341 -12.26 -2.38 2.42
N VAL A 342 -13.53 -2.49 2.81
CA VAL A 342 -14.65 -2.02 1.99
C VAL A 342 -14.60 -0.49 1.95
N PHE A 343 -14.31 0.07 0.77
CA PHE A 343 -14.01 1.49 0.60
C PHE A 343 -15.07 2.25 -0.19
N ASN A 344 -15.79 1.59 -1.10
CA ASN A 344 -16.68 2.29 -2.03
C ASN A 344 -17.94 1.47 -2.38
N SER A 345 -18.81 2.11 -3.17
CA SER A 345 -20.09 1.54 -3.60
C SER A 345 -19.97 0.27 -4.45
N VAL A 346 -18.85 0.10 -5.17
CA VAL A 346 -18.57 -1.09 -5.99
C VAL A 346 -18.30 -2.29 -5.10
N ASP A 347 -17.47 -2.12 -4.07
CA ASP A 347 -17.16 -3.19 -3.09
C ASP A 347 -18.45 -3.68 -2.42
N ILE A 348 -19.29 -2.75 -1.97
CA ILE A 348 -20.59 -3.06 -1.34
C ILE A 348 -21.47 -3.86 -2.28
N ASN A 349 -21.64 -3.38 -3.53
CA ASN A 349 -22.51 -4.04 -4.50
C ASN A 349 -22.03 -5.46 -4.82
N VAL A 350 -20.72 -5.70 -4.93
CA VAL A 350 -20.19 -7.06 -5.12
C VAL A 350 -20.54 -7.96 -3.93
N LEU A 351 -20.31 -7.49 -2.71
CA LEU A 351 -20.58 -8.24 -1.49
C LEU A 351 -22.07 -8.55 -1.31
N GLU A 352 -22.96 -7.59 -1.54
CA GLU A 352 -24.41 -7.77 -1.38
C GLU A 352 -25.02 -8.70 -2.43
N ASN A 353 -24.45 -8.75 -3.66
CA ASN A 353 -24.88 -9.69 -4.68
C ASN A 353 -24.45 -11.12 -4.35
N ASP A 354 -23.25 -11.31 -3.78
CA ASP A 354 -22.72 -12.63 -3.46
C ASP A 354 -23.18 -13.16 -2.09
N PHE A 355 -23.48 -12.25 -1.15
CA PHE A 355 -23.84 -12.55 0.23
C PHE A 355 -25.04 -11.72 0.67
N LYS A 356 -26.23 -12.31 0.48
CA LYS A 356 -27.48 -11.70 0.91
C LYS A 356 -27.49 -11.47 2.42
N ASP A 357 -27.96 -10.29 2.83
CA ASP A 357 -28.13 -9.90 4.24
C ASP A 357 -26.81 -9.89 5.06
N CYS A 358 -25.65 -9.76 4.41
CA CYS A 358 -24.39 -9.58 5.12
C CYS A 358 -24.32 -8.22 5.83
N ILE A 359 -23.67 -8.20 6.99
CA ILE A 359 -23.38 -6.96 7.73
C ILE A 359 -22.01 -6.47 7.28
N ILE A 360 -21.91 -5.21 6.85
CA ILE A 360 -20.67 -4.64 6.31
C ILE A 360 -20.08 -3.62 7.29
N VAL A 361 -18.82 -3.83 7.64
CA VAL A 361 -17.98 -2.87 8.37
C VAL A 361 -17.12 -2.12 7.37
N TYR A 362 -17.19 -0.79 7.39
CA TYR A 362 -16.39 0.06 6.52
C TYR A 362 -14.90 -0.05 6.83
N SER A 363 -14.09 0.27 5.81
CA SER A 363 -12.67 0.52 6.01
C SER A 363 -12.44 1.56 7.11
N LYS A 364 -11.45 1.29 7.95
CA LYS A 364 -10.98 2.21 9.00
C LYS A 364 -10.40 3.51 8.42
N GLU A 365 -10.14 3.56 7.12
CA GLU A 365 -9.55 4.69 6.42
C GLU A 365 -10.55 5.72 5.91
N LEU A 366 -11.85 5.41 5.88
CA LEU A 366 -12.88 6.37 5.48
C LEU A 366 -13.22 7.36 6.60
N SER A 367 -13.60 8.57 6.21
CA SER A 367 -14.27 9.56 7.07
C SER A 367 -15.77 9.28 7.15
N LEU A 368 -16.44 9.84 8.16
CA LEU A 368 -17.90 9.76 8.28
C LEU A 368 -18.63 10.38 7.08
N THR A 369 -18.04 11.41 6.46
CA THR A 369 -18.61 12.06 5.27
C THR A 369 -18.50 11.22 4.00
N GLU A 370 -17.60 10.25 3.98
CA GLU A 370 -17.44 9.29 2.87
C GLU A 370 -18.27 8.02 3.08
N MET A 371 -18.82 7.82 4.27
CA MET A 371 -19.64 6.67 4.64
C MET A 371 -21.13 6.97 4.49
N ASP A 372 -21.94 5.96 4.18
CA ASP A 372 -23.39 6.03 4.37
C ASP A 372 -23.71 5.76 5.86
N GLU A 373 -24.65 6.51 6.44
CA GLU A 373 -24.99 6.50 7.88
C GLU A 373 -25.53 5.13 8.38
N LYS A 374 -25.77 4.17 7.48
CA LYS A 374 -26.52 2.93 7.71
C LYS A 374 -25.67 1.66 7.76
N ARG A 375 -24.34 1.78 7.87
CA ARG A 375 -23.41 0.64 7.93
C ARG A 375 -22.46 0.79 9.11
N ILE A 376 -21.68 -0.25 9.38
CA ILE A 376 -20.92 -0.33 10.63
C ILE A 376 -19.62 0.46 10.51
N VAL A 377 -19.43 1.42 11.41
CA VAL A 377 -18.21 2.21 11.54
C VAL A 377 -17.30 1.57 12.58
N TYR A 378 -16.00 1.46 12.30
CA TYR A 378 -15.02 1.10 13.31
C TYR A 378 -14.80 2.29 14.25
N GLY A 379 -15.37 2.25 15.47
CA GLY A 379 -15.45 3.43 16.33
C GLY A 379 -14.80 3.30 17.70
N GLY A 380 -14.36 2.12 18.11
CA GLY A 380 -13.81 1.96 19.46
C GLY A 380 -12.80 0.83 19.63
N GLY A 381 -11.97 0.99 20.65
CA GLY A 381 -11.06 -0.06 21.11
C GLY A 381 -9.74 -0.14 20.32
N ASN A 382 -9.08 -1.28 20.42
CA ASN A 382 -7.75 -1.48 19.87
C ASN A 382 -7.76 -1.50 18.35
N VAL A 383 -6.89 -0.73 17.70
CA VAL A 383 -6.75 -0.75 16.23
C VAL A 383 -5.62 -1.70 15.84
N SER A 384 -5.96 -2.80 15.16
CA SER A 384 -4.96 -3.68 14.54
C SER A 384 -4.28 -2.97 13.39
N ILE A 385 -2.95 -2.84 13.45
CA ILE A 385 -2.11 -2.19 12.42
C ILE A 385 -1.37 -3.19 11.54
N MET A 386 -1.10 -4.39 12.04
CA MET A 386 -0.40 -5.42 11.28
C MET A 386 -0.72 -6.82 11.80
N GLU A 387 -0.95 -7.76 10.89
CA GLU A 387 -1.05 -9.18 11.18
C GLU A 387 0.20 -9.93 10.69
N PHE A 388 0.78 -10.73 11.57
CA PHE A 388 1.92 -11.59 11.29
C PHE A 388 1.42 -13.03 11.17
N VAL A 389 1.34 -13.50 9.92
CA VAL A 389 1.04 -14.91 9.61
C VAL A 389 2.16 -15.84 10.08
N TYR A 390 3.38 -15.29 10.25
CA TYR A 390 4.56 -16.02 10.69
C TYR A 390 5.03 -15.55 12.06
N CYS A 391 5.65 -16.46 12.81
CA CYS A 391 6.24 -16.13 14.10
C CYS A 391 7.45 -15.19 13.91
N PRO A 392 7.46 -13.98 14.49
CA PRO A 392 8.60 -13.07 14.40
C PRO A 392 9.80 -13.55 15.23
N PHE A 393 9.62 -14.55 16.09
CA PHE A 393 10.64 -15.09 17.00
C PHE A 393 11.18 -16.47 16.58
N LYS A 394 11.12 -16.80 15.27
CA LYS A 394 11.48 -18.12 14.70
C LYS A 394 10.45 -19.23 15.01
N LYS A 395 10.34 -20.19 14.09
CA LYS A 395 9.32 -21.26 14.12
C LYS A 395 9.82 -22.51 14.86
N ASN A 396 9.89 -22.44 16.19
CA ASN A 396 10.20 -23.58 17.08
C ASN A 396 8.96 -23.95 17.92
N CYS A 397 7.83 -24.21 17.28
CA CYS A 397 6.52 -24.31 17.95
C CYS A 397 6.43 -25.42 19.00
N SER A 398 7.13 -26.54 18.83
CA SER A 398 7.14 -27.67 19.77
C SER A 398 7.79 -27.35 21.13
N LEU A 399 8.73 -26.41 21.16
CA LEU A 399 9.46 -25.98 22.37
C LEU A 399 9.22 -24.49 22.67
N CYS A 400 8.07 -23.97 22.23
CA CYS A 400 7.82 -22.53 22.18
C CYS A 400 7.56 -21.93 23.56
N ALA A 401 8.57 -21.27 24.13
CA ALA A 401 8.50 -20.52 25.37
C ALA A 401 7.99 -19.06 25.19
N ASN A 402 7.50 -18.71 24.00
CA ASN A 402 7.06 -17.34 23.72
C ASN A 402 5.83 -16.97 24.57
N LYS A 403 5.80 -15.73 25.06
CA LYS A 403 4.67 -15.15 25.78
C LYS A 403 3.48 -14.94 24.85
N ASN A 404 2.31 -14.71 25.42
CA ASN A 404 1.12 -14.33 24.65
C ASN A 404 1.10 -12.84 24.29
N GLU A 405 1.98 -12.05 24.89
CA GLU A 405 2.02 -10.61 24.74
C GLU A 405 3.45 -10.09 24.86
N TYR A 406 3.75 -9.11 24.00
CA TYR A 406 5.00 -8.38 23.96
C TYR A 406 4.72 -6.89 23.73
N VAL A 407 5.68 -6.05 24.10
CA VAL A 407 5.66 -4.62 23.80
C VAL A 407 6.78 -4.32 22.82
N CYS A 408 6.44 -3.78 21.65
CA CYS A 408 7.37 -3.27 20.66
C CYS A 408 7.48 -1.75 20.84
N LYS A 409 8.68 -1.19 20.82
CA LYS A 409 8.88 0.26 20.99
C LYS A 409 9.64 0.82 19.80
N ASP A 410 9.23 1.99 19.34
CA ASP A 410 10.08 2.87 18.53
C ASP A 410 10.56 4.07 19.40
N GLU A 411 11.13 5.09 18.78
CA GLU A 411 11.63 6.28 19.47
C GLU A 411 10.54 7.07 20.23
N LYS A 412 9.25 6.92 19.86
CA LYS A 412 8.14 7.76 20.34
C LYS A 412 6.99 6.97 20.96
N PHE A 413 6.76 5.74 20.55
CA PHE A 413 5.55 4.98 20.83
C PHE A 413 5.84 3.55 21.29
N SER A 414 4.91 3.01 22.07
CA SER A 414 4.90 1.62 22.50
C SER A 414 3.66 0.93 21.91
N TYR A 415 3.88 -0.18 21.23
CA TYR A 415 2.88 -0.97 20.53
C TYR A 415 2.75 -2.34 21.19
N VAL A 416 1.54 -2.88 21.23
CA VAL A 416 1.29 -4.19 21.84
C VAL A 416 1.23 -5.24 20.75
N LEU A 417 2.08 -6.25 20.85
CA LEU A 417 2.11 -7.42 19.97
C LEU A 417 1.48 -8.61 20.71
N LYS A 418 0.31 -9.06 20.27
CA LYS A 418 -0.41 -10.19 20.87
C LYS A 418 -0.27 -11.43 20.03
N ARG A 419 -0.08 -12.57 20.69
CA ARG A 419 -0.07 -13.89 20.08
C ARG A 419 -1.48 -14.48 20.08
N TYR A 420 -1.81 -15.20 19.02
CA TYR A 420 -2.91 -16.18 19.02
C TYR A 420 -2.45 -17.47 18.32
N LYS A 421 -3.13 -18.59 18.59
CA LYS A 421 -2.78 -19.92 18.08
C LYS A 421 -3.82 -20.40 17.08
N LEU A 422 -3.35 -20.80 15.90
CA LEU A 422 -4.10 -21.50 14.86
C LEU A 422 -3.35 -22.82 14.56
N SER A 423 -3.11 -23.19 13.30
CA SER A 423 -2.19 -24.31 13.01
C SER A 423 -0.75 -24.01 13.41
N ASP A 424 -0.39 -22.73 13.41
CA ASP A 424 0.88 -22.18 13.88
C ASP A 424 0.60 -20.95 14.77
N CYS A 425 1.64 -20.43 15.43
CA CYS A 425 1.53 -19.20 16.22
C CYS A 425 1.51 -17.99 15.29
N ARG A 426 0.53 -17.11 15.51
CA ARG A 426 0.37 -15.87 14.77
C ARG A 426 0.35 -14.69 15.72
N PHE A 427 0.64 -13.51 15.19
CA PHE A 427 0.71 -12.31 16.01
C PHE A 427 -0.04 -11.15 15.37
N VAL A 428 -0.58 -10.27 16.19
CA VAL A 428 -1.22 -9.03 15.76
C VAL A 428 -0.58 -7.89 16.53
N LEU A 429 -0.07 -6.90 15.79
CA LEU A 429 0.42 -5.66 16.37
C LEU A 429 -0.72 -4.65 16.40
N TYR A 430 -0.94 -4.07 17.57
CA TYR A 430 -1.94 -3.06 17.82
C TYR A 430 -1.31 -1.68 17.94
N ASN A 431 -2.08 -0.67 17.55
CA ASN A 431 -1.68 0.72 17.66
C ASN A 431 -1.36 1.09 19.13
N SER A 432 -0.50 2.09 19.31
CA SER A 432 -0.08 2.58 20.62
C SER A 432 -1.18 3.35 21.37
N ALA A 433 -2.20 3.82 20.65
CA ALA A 433 -3.38 4.47 21.19
C ALA A 433 -4.67 3.74 20.78
N VAL A 434 -5.63 3.72 21.69
CA VAL A 434 -6.96 3.14 21.53
C VAL A 434 -7.86 4.13 20.79
N LEU A 435 -8.70 3.65 19.87
CA LEU A 435 -9.67 4.49 19.21
C LEU A 435 -10.84 4.81 20.15
N LYS A 436 -11.21 6.09 20.24
CA LYS A 436 -12.40 6.58 20.92
C LYS A 436 -13.18 7.52 20.00
N SER A 437 -14.22 7.02 19.34
CA SER A 437 -15.13 7.82 18.53
C SER A 437 -16.32 8.31 19.36
N ASP A 438 -16.94 9.41 18.89
CA ASP A 438 -18.22 9.91 19.41
C ASP A 438 -19.44 9.19 18.79
N VAL A 439 -19.22 8.31 17.81
CA VAL A 439 -20.29 7.52 17.15
C VAL A 439 -20.84 6.48 18.13
N LYS A 440 -22.16 6.50 18.34
CA LYS A 440 -22.84 5.67 19.35
C LYS A 440 -23.63 4.49 18.77
N GLU A 441 -23.97 4.55 17.51
CA GLU A 441 -24.82 3.58 16.82
C GLU A 441 -24.08 3.02 15.61
N ASN A 442 -24.43 1.79 15.21
CA ASN A 442 -23.78 1.12 14.09
C ASN A 442 -22.26 1.10 14.23
N VAL A 443 -21.78 0.77 15.44
CA VAL A 443 -20.36 0.83 15.76
C VAL A 443 -19.78 -0.56 16.00
N LEU A 444 -18.58 -0.78 15.45
CA LEU A 444 -17.71 -1.87 15.82
C LEU A 444 -16.71 -1.40 16.88
N ILE A 445 -16.64 -2.15 17.98
CA ILE A 445 -15.69 -1.95 19.07
C ILE A 445 -14.81 -3.19 19.19
N ASN A 446 -13.50 -3.02 19.11
CA ASN A 446 -12.55 -4.11 19.24
C ASN A 446 -11.88 -4.12 20.60
N LEU A 447 -12.30 -5.05 21.47
CA LEU A 447 -11.79 -5.21 22.82
C LEU A 447 -10.66 -6.27 22.91
N VAL A 448 -10.23 -6.82 21.78
CA VAL A 448 -9.15 -7.81 21.77
C VAL A 448 -7.87 -7.17 22.32
N GLY A 449 -7.23 -7.85 23.26
CA GLY A 449 -5.99 -7.42 23.89
C GLY A 449 -6.17 -6.73 25.25
N PHE A 450 -7.38 -6.36 25.64
CA PHE A 450 -7.68 -5.89 26.99
C PHE A 450 -8.04 -7.05 27.91
N ASP A 451 -7.75 -6.90 29.21
CA ASP A 451 -8.39 -7.72 30.22
C ASP A 451 -9.88 -7.36 30.36
N LYS A 452 -10.66 -8.26 30.97
CA LYS A 452 -12.11 -8.13 31.07
C LYS A 452 -12.54 -6.86 31.80
N ALA A 453 -11.84 -6.46 32.87
CA ALA A 453 -12.20 -5.28 33.64
C ALA A 453 -11.99 -3.99 32.82
N THR A 454 -10.83 -3.87 32.17
CA THR A 454 -10.54 -2.74 31.27
C THR A 454 -11.52 -2.69 30.09
N ALA A 455 -11.86 -3.83 29.50
CA ALA A 455 -12.79 -3.89 28.38
C ALA A 455 -14.22 -3.45 28.75
N LEU A 456 -14.70 -3.79 29.96
CA LEU A 456 -16.00 -3.34 30.44
C LEU A 456 -16.04 -1.83 30.66
N LYS A 457 -14.97 -1.24 31.23
CA LYS A 457 -14.85 0.23 31.36
C LYS A 457 -14.90 0.95 30.01
N ILE A 458 -14.20 0.41 29.00
CA ILE A 458 -14.22 0.98 27.64
C ILE A 458 -15.65 1.04 27.08
N LEU A 459 -16.48 0.03 27.34
CA LEU A 459 -17.88 0.00 26.90
C LEU A 459 -18.77 0.99 27.66
N GLU A 460 -18.38 1.36 28.87
CA GLU A 460 -19.01 2.43 29.66
C GLU A 460 -18.49 3.82 29.25
N GLY A 461 -17.54 3.89 28.31
CA GLY A 461 -16.92 5.13 27.85
C GLY A 461 -15.76 5.62 28.73
N ASP A 462 -15.36 4.83 29.74
CA ASP A 462 -14.21 5.09 30.60
C ASP A 462 -12.95 4.40 30.05
N TYR A 463 -11.99 5.23 29.62
CA TYR A 463 -10.70 4.77 29.08
C TYR A 463 -9.58 4.86 30.11
N GLY A 464 -9.85 5.37 31.32
CA GLY A 464 -8.87 5.58 32.37
C GLY A 464 -7.61 6.30 31.87
N ASN A 465 -6.45 5.68 32.11
CA ASN A 465 -5.14 6.19 31.71
C ASN A 465 -4.67 5.68 30.34
N LEU A 466 -5.53 5.03 29.56
CA LEU A 466 -5.16 4.53 28.24
C LEU A 466 -4.89 5.72 27.30
N PRO A 467 -3.80 5.69 26.50
CA PRO A 467 -3.63 6.65 25.43
C PRO A 467 -4.78 6.49 24.42
N VAL A 468 -5.51 7.57 24.18
CA VAL A 468 -6.66 7.60 23.27
C VAL A 468 -6.38 8.47 22.05
N ASN A 469 -6.92 8.05 20.91
CA ASN A 469 -6.96 8.82 19.69
C ASN A 469 -8.42 8.85 19.21
N GLY A 470 -8.92 10.03 18.84
CA GLY A 470 -10.26 10.18 18.25
C GLY A 470 -10.42 9.53 16.87
N GLY A 471 -9.30 9.12 16.26
CA GLY A 471 -9.22 8.76 14.86
C GLY A 471 -9.43 9.99 13.98
N ARG A 472 -9.02 9.91 12.71
CA ARG A 472 -9.34 10.95 11.72
C ARG A 472 -10.68 10.66 11.05
N LEU A 473 -11.73 10.30 11.81
CA LEU A 473 -13.07 10.09 11.25
C LEU A 473 -13.66 11.34 10.57
N LYS A 474 -13.06 12.52 10.77
CA LYS A 474 -13.38 13.78 10.06
C LYS A 474 -12.63 13.99 8.73
N LYS A 475 -11.54 13.24 8.46
CA LYS A 475 -10.65 13.44 7.31
C LYS A 475 -10.24 12.15 6.57
N GLY A 476 -10.68 10.98 7.06
CA GLY A 476 -10.18 9.68 6.66
C GLY A 476 -8.85 9.37 7.37
N VAL A 477 -8.52 8.09 7.55
CA VAL A 477 -7.18 7.70 8.01
C VAL A 477 -6.27 7.65 6.78
N LEU A 478 -5.72 8.83 6.45
CA LEU A 478 -4.35 9.09 5.98
C LEU A 478 -4.01 10.57 6.26
#